data_AF-A0A5S4YNG6-F1
#
_entry.id   AF-A0A5S4YNG6-F1
#
_cell.length_a   1.000
_cell.length_b   1.000
_cell.length_c   1.000
_cell.angle_alpha   90.00
_cell.angle_beta   90.00
_cell.angle_gamma   90.00
#
_symmetry.space_group_name_H-M   'P 1'
#
loop_
_entity.id
_entity.type
_entity.pdbx_description
1 polymer ?
#
loop_
_entity_poly.entity_id
_entity_poly.type
_entity_poly.pdbx_seq_one_letter_code
_entity_poly.pdbx_strand_id
1 'polypeptide(L)'
;MSKASNKSKNQWILVRKQIGDDGITLRAHAPYDEKMLERFPIDVPLRIQLAQPRSGPRHRLYRVILRIVVENTDKFSTEDALHKTLLVGCGVVEPVISPDAEIIMCPSSTAFDAMPEDEFKAYFDRAMEIITTIIIPGLDLEELMKEARNESQWKEAA
;
A
#
# COMPACT_ATOMS: atom_id res chain seq x y z
N MET A 1 16.24 -28.66 -5.29
CA MET A 1 15.60 -27.54 -4.57
C MET A 1 15.37 -26.42 -5.56
N SER A 2 14.11 -26.13 -5.87
CA SER A 2 13.70 -25.13 -6.87
C SER A 2 14.04 -23.73 -6.38
N LYS A 3 14.83 -22.97 -7.16
CA LYS A 3 15.05 -21.54 -6.90
C LYS A 3 13.74 -20.82 -7.16
N ALA A 4 13.21 -20.17 -6.12
CA ALA A 4 12.07 -19.27 -6.24
C ALA A 4 12.34 -18.28 -7.39
N SER A 5 11.56 -18.42 -8.46
CA SER A 5 11.58 -17.51 -9.59
C SER A 5 11.04 -16.17 -9.11
N ASN A 6 11.94 -15.21 -8.87
CA ASN A 6 11.58 -13.86 -8.48
C ASN A 6 10.81 -13.22 -9.64
N LYS A 7 9.48 -13.24 -9.56
CA LYS A 7 8.54 -12.89 -10.63
C LYS A 7 8.35 -11.38 -10.75
N SER A 8 9.45 -10.63 -10.79
CA SER A 8 9.49 -9.22 -11.18
C SER A 8 10.72 -8.99 -12.07
N LYS A 9 10.69 -9.55 -13.29
CA LYS A 9 11.69 -9.25 -14.33
C LYS A 9 11.51 -7.87 -14.97
N ASN A 10 10.46 -7.13 -14.62
CA ASN A 10 10.22 -5.79 -15.16
C ASN A 10 10.83 -4.78 -14.20
N GLN A 11 12.02 -4.30 -14.56
CA GLN A 11 12.62 -3.14 -13.92
C GLN A 11 11.77 -1.91 -14.26
N TRP A 12 11.20 -1.26 -13.25
CA TRP A 12 10.38 -0.07 -13.42
C TRP A 12 11.26 1.12 -13.85
N ILE A 13 10.76 1.90 -14.81
CA ILE A 13 11.30 3.21 -15.18
C ILE A 13 10.32 4.25 -14.65
N LEU A 14 10.77 5.09 -13.73
CA LEU A 14 9.91 6.11 -13.14
C LEU A 14 9.84 7.33 -14.05
N VAL A 15 8.60 7.76 -14.32
CA VAL A 15 8.31 8.93 -15.12
C VAL A 15 7.38 9.89 -14.38
N ARG A 16 7.47 11.18 -14.71
CA ARG A 16 6.59 12.24 -14.22
C ARG A 16 5.77 12.79 -15.36
N LYS A 17 4.48 13.01 -15.09
CA LYS A 17 3.56 13.70 -15.99
C LYS A 17 3.82 15.21 -15.89
N GLN A 18 4.05 15.87 -17.02
CA GLN A 18 4.25 17.31 -17.11
C GLN A 18 3.45 17.90 -18.27
N ILE A 19 3.16 19.20 -18.20
CA ILE A 19 2.59 19.96 -19.30
C ILE A 19 3.75 20.61 -20.05
N GLY A 20 3.95 20.21 -21.30
CA GLY A 20 4.87 20.84 -22.24
C GLY A 20 4.12 21.56 -23.36
N ASP A 21 4.87 22.07 -24.33
CA ASP A 21 4.33 22.88 -25.43
C ASP A 21 3.33 22.09 -26.31
N ASP A 22 3.58 20.79 -26.49
CA ASP A 22 2.73 19.87 -27.26
C ASP A 22 1.65 19.17 -26.40
N GLY A 23 1.43 19.63 -25.16
CA GLY A 23 0.45 19.06 -24.22
C GLY A 23 1.07 18.16 -23.16
N ILE A 24 0.42 17.03 -22.85
CA ILE A 24 0.84 16.15 -21.75
C ILE A 24 2.04 15.29 -22.20
N THR A 25 3.17 15.42 -21.48
CA THR A 25 4.38 14.63 -21.72
C THR A 25 4.77 13.81 -20.48
N LEU A 26 5.44 12.67 -20.70
CA LEU A 26 6.07 11.87 -19.65
C LEU A 26 7.59 12.05 -19.74
N ARG A 27 8.22 12.50 -18.65
CA ARG A 27 9.68 12.63 -18.55
C ARG A 27 10.26 11.71 -17.49
N ALA A 28 11.52 11.33 -17.64
CA ALA A 28 12.27 10.61 -16.61
C ALA A 28 12.17 11.33 -15.25
N HIS A 29 11.93 10.57 -14.18
CA HIS A 29 11.87 11.10 -12.82
C HIS A 29 13.26 11.49 -12.31
N ALA A 30 14.24 10.60 -12.47
CA ALA A 30 15.63 10.80 -12.05
C ALA A 30 16.63 10.45 -13.19
N PRO A 31 17.93 10.85 -13.06
CA PRO A 31 18.96 10.56 -14.07
C PRO A 31 19.16 9.06 -14.36
N TYR A 32 18.81 8.20 -13.41
CA TYR A 32 18.86 6.75 -13.59
C TYR A 32 17.77 6.26 -14.55
N ASP A 33 16.56 6.83 -14.46
CA ASP A 33 15.43 6.50 -15.34
C ASP A 33 15.69 6.98 -16.78
N GLU A 34 16.37 8.12 -16.93
CA GLU A 34 16.78 8.67 -18.23
C GLU A 34 17.69 7.70 -18.98
N LYS A 35 18.73 7.19 -18.31
CA LYS A 35 19.63 6.15 -18.86
C LYS A 35 18.92 4.84 -19.23
N MET A 36 17.76 4.57 -18.63
CA MET A 36 16.96 3.40 -19.01
C MET A 36 16.13 3.68 -20.25
N LEU A 37 15.52 4.86 -20.35
CA LEU A 37 14.77 5.28 -21.54
C LEU A 37 15.66 5.37 -22.78
N GLU A 38 16.91 5.80 -22.63
CA GLU A 38 17.90 5.84 -23.71
C GLU A 38 18.15 4.48 -24.39
N ARG A 39 17.80 3.37 -23.74
CA ARG A 39 17.94 2.02 -24.31
C ARG A 39 16.86 1.68 -25.33
N PHE A 40 15.77 2.44 -25.37
CA PHE A 40 14.68 2.24 -26.30
C PHE A 40 14.88 3.09 -27.56
N PRO A 41 14.50 2.58 -28.75
CA PRO A 41 14.63 3.32 -29.99
C PRO A 41 13.72 4.56 -30.02
N ILE A 42 14.24 5.64 -30.61
CA ILE A 42 13.51 6.88 -30.85
C ILE A 42 12.44 6.63 -31.93
N ASP A 43 11.30 7.32 -31.81
CA ASP A 43 10.17 7.27 -32.76
C ASP A 43 9.50 5.90 -32.94
N VAL A 44 9.69 5.00 -31.98
CA VAL A 44 8.99 3.71 -31.93
C VAL A 44 7.94 3.71 -30.82
N PRO A 45 6.67 3.34 -31.11
CA PRO A 45 5.64 3.24 -30.07
C PRO A 45 6.04 2.29 -28.94
N LEU A 46 6.05 2.79 -27.71
CA LEU A 46 6.28 1.99 -26.50
C LEU A 46 4.95 1.70 -25.80
N ARG A 47 4.78 0.45 -25.34
CA ARG A 47 3.70 0.09 -24.43
C ARG A 47 4.13 0.39 -23.00
N ILE A 48 3.42 1.30 -22.34
CA ILE A 48 3.65 1.64 -20.94
C ILE A 48 2.53 1.11 -20.06
N GLN A 49 2.88 0.65 -18.87
CA GLN A 49 1.93 0.38 -17.79
C GLN A 49 2.16 1.44 -16.72
N LEU A 50 1.17 2.32 -16.53
CA LEU A 50 1.23 3.36 -15.52
C LEU A 50 0.81 2.77 -14.17
N ALA A 51 1.68 2.89 -13.19
CA ALA A 51 1.38 2.64 -11.80
C ALA A 51 1.97 3.78 -10.98
N GLN A 52 1.23 4.30 -10.02
CA GLN A 52 1.80 5.23 -9.05
C GLN A 52 2.56 4.43 -7.99
N PRO A 53 3.83 4.77 -7.69
CA PRO A 53 4.51 4.19 -6.56
C PRO A 53 3.68 4.45 -5.29
N ARG A 54 3.31 3.38 -4.60
CA ARG A 54 2.58 3.49 -3.34
C ARG A 54 3.42 4.20 -2.29
N SER A 55 2.77 4.96 -1.42
CA SER A 55 3.43 5.73 -0.37
C SER A 55 4.05 4.80 0.68
N GLY A 56 5.37 4.61 0.58
CA GLY A 56 6.17 3.95 1.61
C GLY A 56 6.03 4.59 3.00
N PRO A 57 6.02 5.94 3.11
CA PRO A 57 5.69 6.60 4.37
C PRO A 57 4.34 6.16 4.94
N ARG A 58 3.25 6.14 4.14
CA ARG A 58 1.91 5.73 4.63
C ARG A 58 1.89 4.29 5.10
N HIS A 59 2.57 3.40 4.38
CA HIS A 59 2.69 2.02 4.81
C HIS A 59 3.41 1.88 6.16
N ARG A 60 4.48 2.66 6.40
CA ARG A 60 5.18 2.69 7.70
C ARG A 60 4.30 3.24 8.81
N LEU A 61 3.64 4.37 8.56
CA LEU A 61 2.71 4.97 9.51
C LEU A 61 1.62 3.98 9.93
N TYR A 62 1.01 3.30 8.95
CA TYR A 62 0.03 2.25 9.19
C TYR A 62 0.54 1.17 10.14
N ARG A 63 1.75 0.64 9.89
CA ARG A 63 2.33 -0.41 10.75
C ARG A 63 2.61 0.07 12.17
N VAL A 64 3.09 1.30 12.34
CA VAL A 64 3.29 1.89 13.67
C VAL A 64 1.96 2.00 14.42
N ILE A 65 0.89 2.44 13.76
CA ILE A 65 -0.44 2.51 14.37
C ILE A 65 -0.89 1.13 14.86
N LEU A 66 -0.71 0.07 14.05
CA LEU A 66 -1.06 -1.28 14.48
C LEU A 66 -0.31 -1.70 15.74
N ARG A 67 0.98 -1.34 15.82
CA ARG A 67 1.80 -1.64 17.00
C ARG A 67 1.25 -0.95 18.24
N ILE A 68 1.04 0.37 18.18
CA ILE A 68 0.52 1.16 19.29
C ILE A 68 -0.81 0.57 19.78
N VAL A 69 -1.72 0.23 18.85
CA VAL A 69 -3.02 -0.38 19.21
C VAL A 69 -2.86 -1.74 19.87
N VAL A 70 -1.96 -2.61 19.40
CA VAL A 70 -1.72 -3.92 20.00
C VAL A 70 -1.05 -3.81 21.37
N GLU A 71 -0.10 -2.89 21.54
CA GLU A 71 0.56 -2.65 22.83
C GLU A 71 -0.40 -2.09 23.90
N ASN A 72 -1.46 -1.40 23.47
CA ASN A 72 -2.45 -0.82 24.37
C ASN A 72 -3.76 -1.64 24.46
N THR A 73 -3.84 -2.82 23.85
CA THR A 73 -5.03 -3.68 23.94
C THR A 73 -4.71 -5.16 24.07
N ASP A 74 -5.41 -5.86 24.96
CA ASP A 74 -5.30 -7.32 25.09
C ASP A 74 -6.14 -8.09 24.04
N LYS A 75 -6.71 -7.39 23.05
CA LYS A 75 -7.61 -7.98 22.04
C LYS A 75 -6.88 -8.78 20.98
N PHE A 76 -5.60 -8.48 20.75
CA PHE A 76 -4.80 -9.08 19.69
C PHE A 76 -3.44 -9.47 20.22
N SER A 77 -2.95 -10.63 19.79
CA SER A 77 -1.62 -11.11 20.18
C SER A 77 -0.48 -10.49 19.38
N THR A 78 -0.75 -10.01 18.16
CA THR A 78 0.27 -9.47 17.25
C THR A 78 -0.31 -8.39 16.32
N GLU A 79 0.56 -7.53 15.77
CA GLU A 79 0.21 -6.58 14.70
C GLU A 79 -0.44 -7.27 13.50
N ASP A 80 0.01 -8.48 13.15
CA ASP A 80 -0.53 -9.25 12.03
C ASP A 80 -1.95 -9.78 12.31
N ALA A 81 -2.26 -10.13 13.56
CA ALA A 81 -3.63 -10.52 13.93
C ALA A 81 -4.59 -9.34 13.79
N LEU A 82 -4.19 -8.15 14.26
CA LEU A 82 -4.95 -6.91 14.07
C LEU A 82 -5.08 -6.58 12.58
N HIS A 83 -3.99 -6.66 11.81
CA HIS A 83 -3.99 -6.40 10.37
C HIS A 83 -4.99 -7.29 9.61
N LYS A 84 -4.99 -8.60 9.88
CA LYS A 84 -5.95 -9.55 9.28
C LYS A 84 -7.39 -9.25 9.68
N THR A 85 -7.61 -8.86 10.93
CA THR A 85 -8.94 -8.46 11.41
C THR A 85 -9.44 -7.22 10.67
N LEU A 86 -8.57 -6.23 10.48
CA LEU A 86 -8.89 -5.01 9.74
C LEU A 86 -9.13 -5.27 8.25
N LEU A 87 -8.37 -6.17 7.62
CA LEU A 87 -8.63 -6.63 6.25
C LEU A 87 -10.06 -7.17 6.09
N VAL A 88 -10.48 -8.05 7.00
CA VAL A 88 -11.84 -8.59 7.02
C VAL A 88 -12.88 -7.49 7.26
N GLY A 89 -12.67 -6.65 8.28
CA GLY A 89 -13.59 -5.56 8.61
C GLY A 89 -13.72 -4.51 7.50
N CYS A 90 -12.67 -4.31 6.70
CA CYS A 90 -12.67 -3.42 5.54
C CYS A 90 -13.21 -4.07 4.26
N GLY A 91 -13.53 -5.37 4.28
CA GLY A 91 -13.97 -6.10 3.08
C GLY A 91 -12.85 -6.39 2.08
N VAL A 92 -11.59 -6.27 2.48
CA VAL A 92 -10.42 -6.63 1.66
C VAL A 92 -10.18 -8.13 1.82
N VAL A 93 -11.08 -8.91 1.22
CA VAL A 93 -11.16 -10.37 1.39
C VAL A 93 -11.43 -11.06 0.05
N GLU A 94 -10.98 -12.31 -0.04
CA GLU A 94 -11.27 -13.21 -1.14
C GLU A 94 -12.18 -14.35 -0.63
N PRO A 95 -13.36 -14.58 -1.24
CA PRO A 95 -14.21 -15.70 -0.89
C PRO A 95 -13.62 -17.00 -1.43
N VAL A 96 -13.40 -17.97 -0.55
CA VAL A 96 -12.93 -19.31 -0.91
C VAL A 96 -14.02 -20.33 -0.51
N ILE A 97 -14.32 -21.27 -1.41
CA ILE A 97 -15.25 -22.36 -1.11
C ILE A 97 -14.45 -23.50 -0.48
N SER A 98 -14.83 -23.90 0.73
CA SER A 98 -14.24 -25.04 1.41
C SER A 98 -14.65 -26.37 0.75
N PRO A 99 -13.93 -27.47 1.02
CA PRO A 99 -14.37 -28.80 0.59
C PRO A 99 -15.77 -29.18 1.07
N ASP A 100 -16.23 -28.59 2.18
CA ASP A 100 -17.56 -28.80 2.77
C ASP A 100 -18.63 -27.85 2.20
N ALA A 101 -18.31 -27.15 1.10
CA ALA A 101 -19.18 -26.18 0.42
C ALA A 101 -19.55 -24.95 1.25
N GLU A 102 -18.73 -24.59 2.25
CA GLU A 102 -18.88 -23.34 3.01
C GLU A 102 -18.10 -22.20 2.33
N ILE A 103 -18.64 -20.98 2.39
CA ILE A 103 -17.94 -19.78 1.90
C ILE A 103 -17.13 -19.20 3.06
N ILE A 104 -15.81 -19.20 2.93
CA ILE A 104 -14.87 -18.64 3.89
C ILE A 104 -14.28 -17.34 3.32
N MET A 105 -14.38 -16.25 4.08
CA MET A 105 -13.77 -14.97 3.69
C MET A 105 -12.32 -14.93 4.17
N CYS A 106 -11.38 -15.09 3.24
CA CYS A 106 -9.96 -15.06 3.54
C CYS A 106 -9.42 -13.62 3.39
N PRO A 107 -8.63 -13.08 4.35
CA PRO A 107 -7.98 -11.79 4.18
C PRO A 107 -7.12 -11.77 2.92
N SER A 108 -7.31 -10.76 2.07
CA SER A 108 -6.48 -10.55 0.88
C SER A 108 -5.19 -9.79 1.24
N SER A 109 -4.37 -9.47 0.25
CA SER A 109 -3.05 -8.85 0.46
C SER A 109 -3.07 -7.35 0.26
N THR A 110 -2.52 -6.58 1.21
CA THR A 110 -2.16 -5.18 0.98
C THR A 110 -0.73 -5.02 0.45
N ALA A 111 -0.15 -6.01 -0.21
CA ALA A 111 1.20 -5.88 -0.79
C ALA A 111 1.23 -4.78 -1.86
N PHE A 112 2.41 -4.21 -2.11
CA PHE A 112 2.61 -3.07 -3.02
C PHE A 112 2.21 -3.39 -4.47
N ASP A 113 2.30 -4.65 -4.86
CA ASP A 113 1.91 -5.20 -6.16
C ASP A 113 0.44 -5.64 -6.23
N ALA A 114 -0.17 -5.95 -5.09
CA ALA A 114 -1.55 -6.43 -5.00
C ALA A 114 -2.58 -5.31 -4.82
N MET A 115 -2.20 -4.19 -4.21
CA MET A 115 -3.11 -3.10 -3.87
C MET A 115 -2.50 -1.73 -4.23
N PRO A 116 -3.09 -0.99 -5.18
CA PRO A 116 -2.63 0.33 -5.60
C PRO A 116 -2.80 1.37 -4.49
N GLU A 117 -2.18 2.53 -4.69
CA GLU A 117 -2.06 3.59 -3.68
C GLU A 117 -3.41 4.20 -3.26
N ASP A 118 -4.31 4.39 -4.22
CA ASP A 118 -5.66 4.91 -4.02
C ASP A 118 -6.53 3.93 -3.22
N GLU A 119 -6.49 2.65 -3.57
CA GLU A 119 -7.15 1.60 -2.80
C GLU A 119 -6.56 1.47 -1.39
N PHE A 120 -5.24 1.56 -1.25
CA PHE A 120 -4.62 1.50 0.07
C PHE A 120 -4.97 2.72 0.92
N LYS A 121 -5.12 3.90 0.32
CA LYS A 121 -5.59 5.08 1.04
C LYS A 121 -7.01 4.86 1.57
N ALA A 122 -7.92 4.39 0.73
CA ALA A 122 -9.29 4.08 1.15
C ALA A 122 -9.34 3.00 2.25
N TYR A 123 -8.52 1.95 2.11
CA TYR A 123 -8.34 0.93 3.14
C TYR A 123 -7.82 1.52 4.46
N PHE A 124 -6.78 2.37 4.39
CA PHE A 124 -6.19 3.01 5.55
C PHE A 124 -7.23 3.84 6.31
N ASP A 125 -7.99 4.68 5.62
CA ASP A 125 -9.01 5.54 6.20
C ASP A 125 -10.11 4.71 6.89
N ARG A 126 -10.57 3.63 6.23
CA ARG A 126 -11.57 2.72 6.80
C ARG A 126 -11.03 1.91 7.98
N ALA A 127 -9.76 1.50 7.94
CA ALA A 127 -9.13 0.81 9.04
C ALA A 127 -9.03 1.71 10.29
N MET A 128 -8.73 3.00 10.11
CA MET A 128 -8.73 3.96 11.23
C MET A 128 -10.12 4.12 11.84
N GLU A 129 -11.16 4.22 11.01
CA GLU A 129 -12.55 4.28 11.47
C GLU A 129 -12.93 3.04 12.29
N ILE A 130 -12.58 1.84 11.84
CA ILE A 130 -12.83 0.60 12.59
C ILE A 130 -12.08 0.59 13.91
N ILE A 131 -10.83 1.08 13.94
CA ILE A 131 -10.05 1.16 15.18
C ILE A 131 -10.78 2.04 16.20
N THR A 132 -11.24 3.23 15.82
CA THR A 132 -11.81 4.21 16.76
C THR A 132 -13.27 3.95 17.12
N THR A 133 -14.00 3.18 16.30
CA THR A 133 -15.43 2.91 16.53
C THR A 133 -15.71 1.53 17.11
N ILE A 134 -14.93 0.52 16.74
CA ILE A 134 -15.19 -0.89 17.08
C ILE A 134 -14.11 -1.44 18.02
N ILE A 135 -12.82 -1.21 17.69
CA ILE A 135 -11.73 -1.83 18.44
C ILE A 135 -11.49 -1.10 19.76
N ILE A 136 -11.36 0.22 19.74
CA ILE A 136 -11.23 1.07 20.91
C ILE A 136 -12.26 2.20 20.78
N PRO A 137 -13.54 1.96 21.16
CA PRO A 137 -14.60 2.95 21.01
C PRO A 137 -14.25 4.25 21.73
N GLY A 138 -14.24 5.36 20.98
CA GLY A 138 -13.96 6.69 21.53
C GLY A 138 -12.46 7.06 21.59
N LEU A 139 -11.59 6.27 20.96
CA LEU A 139 -10.18 6.64 20.80
C LEU A 139 -10.05 7.94 19.98
N ASP A 140 -9.24 8.87 20.48
CA ASP A 140 -8.88 10.09 19.74
C ASP A 140 -7.94 9.73 18.59
N LEU A 141 -8.47 9.82 17.37
CA LEU A 141 -7.70 9.54 16.16
C LEU A 141 -6.58 10.55 15.94
N GLU A 142 -6.78 11.82 16.31
CA GLU A 142 -5.78 12.85 16.09
C GLU A 142 -4.55 12.62 16.97
N GLU A 143 -4.78 12.24 18.23
CA GLU A 143 -3.72 11.91 19.17
C GLU A 143 -2.94 10.67 18.72
N LEU A 144 -3.63 9.59 18.36
CA LEU A 144 -3.01 8.37 17.82
C LEU A 144 -2.16 8.66 16.57
N MET A 145 -2.69 9.46 15.64
CA MET A 145 -1.99 9.82 14.41
C MET A 145 -0.75 10.68 14.69
N LYS A 146 -0.81 11.55 15.70
CA LYS A 146 0.31 12.39 16.13
C LYS A 146 1.43 11.54 16.72
N GLU A 147 1.10 10.63 17.64
CA GLU A 147 2.05 9.68 18.23
C GLU A 147 2.72 8.82 17.16
N ALA A 148 1.92 8.19 16.29
CA ALA A 148 2.44 7.33 15.23
C ALA A 148 3.31 8.07 14.21
N ARG A 149 3.04 9.35 13.93
CA ARG A 149 3.90 10.19 13.06
C ARG A 149 5.26 10.47 13.67
N ASN A 150 5.32 10.71 14.99
CA ASN A 150 6.56 10.93 15.71
C ASN A 150 7.45 9.68 15.66
N GLU A 151 6.85 8.51 15.91
CA GLU A 151 7.57 7.22 15.88
C GLU A 151 7.98 6.79 14.46
N SER A 152 7.14 7.03 13.46
CA SER A 152 7.41 6.63 12.07
C SER A 152 8.44 7.49 11.35
N GLN A 153 9.00 8.51 12.01
CA GLN A 153 9.87 9.53 11.42
C GLN A 153 9.27 10.07 10.11
N TRP A 154 7.98 10.41 10.15
CA TRP A 154 7.23 10.82 8.97
C TRP A 154 7.87 12.07 8.34
N LYS A 155 8.42 11.91 7.13
CA LYS A 155 8.71 13.02 6.23
C LYS A 155 7.50 13.16 5.33
N GLU A 156 6.87 14.34 5.32
CA GLU A 156 5.83 14.63 4.34
C GLU A 156 6.38 14.28 2.95
N ALA A 157 5.64 13.44 2.23
CA ALA A 157 5.99 13.09 0.86
C ALA A 157 5.87 14.38 0.04
N ALA A 158 7.03 14.94 -0.35
CA ALA A 158 7.12 16.05 -1.29
C ALA A 158 6.65 15.62 -2.69
#